data_AF-A0A379WKR6-F1
#
_entry.id   AF-A0A379WKR6-F1
#
_cell.length_a   1.000
_cell.length_b   1.000
_cell.length_c   1.000
_cell.angle_alpha   90.00
_cell.angle_beta   90.00
_cell.angle_gamma   90.00
#
_symmetry.space_group_name_H-M   'P 1'
#
loop_
_entity.id
_entity.type
_entity.pdbx_description
1 polymer ?
#
loop_
_entity_poly.entity_id
_entity_poly.type
_entity_poly.pdbx_seq_one_letter_code
_entity_poly.pdbx_strand_id
1 'polypeptide(L)' 'MTNYFEFIAREVRELMASLGVTRLVDLIGRTDLLKELDGFTAKQQKLALSRLLETAEPHPVKRCTAPRITRRLITAC' A
#
# COMPACT_ATOMS: atom_id res chain seq x y z
N MET A 1 12.38 6.97 21.25
CA MET A 1 11.27 6.76 20.29
C MET A 1 11.61 5.60 19.36
N THR A 2 11.85 4.40 19.89
CA THR A 2 12.21 3.20 19.12
C THR A 2 11.05 2.21 19.05
N ASN A 3 10.34 2.07 20.17
CA ASN A 3 9.32 1.03 20.31
C ASN A 3 8.07 1.26 19.44
N TYR A 4 7.64 2.51 19.25
CA TYR A 4 6.40 2.82 18.51
C TYR A 4 6.43 2.26 17.08
N PHE A 5 7.49 2.57 16.32
CA PHE A 5 7.61 2.11 14.94
C PHE A 5 7.84 0.59 14.83
N GLU A 6 8.48 -0.02 15.83
CA GLU A 6 8.66 -1.47 15.87
C GLU A 6 7.32 -2.21 16.04
N PHE A 7 6.45 -1.72 16.94
CA PHE A 7 5.12 -2.27 17.12
C PHE A 7 4.25 -2.11 15.86
N ILE A 8 4.25 -0.92 15.26
CA ILE A 8 3.51 -0.66 14.01
C ILE A 8 4.03 -1.55 12.87
N ALA A 9 5.35 -1.68 12.72
CA ALA A 9 5.93 -2.53 11.69
C ALA A 9 5.60 -4.01 11.88
N ARG A 10 5.47 -4.47 13.13
CA ARG A 10 5.07 -5.85 13.43
C ARG A 10 3.60 -6.09 13.05
N GLU A 11 2.70 -5.20 13.46
CA GLU A 11 1.27 -5.29 13.12
C GLU A 11 1.04 -5.30 11.61
N VAL A 12 1.71 -4.41 10.87
CA VAL A 12 1.61 -4.37 9.39
C VAL A 12 2.08 -5.69 8.78
N ARG A 13 3.15 -6.32 9.30
CA ARG A 13 3.61 -7.62 8.80
C ARG A 13 2.61 -8.76 9.06
N GLU A 14 1.92 -8.74 10.19
CA GLU A 14 0.87 -9.72 10.52
C GLU A 14 -0.35 -9.57 9.59
N LEU A 15 -0.75 -8.33 9.28
CA LEU A 15 -1.79 -8.04 8.30
C LEU A 15 -1.38 -8.49 6.89
N MET A 16 -0.13 -8.21 6.49
CA MET A 16 0.42 -8.66 5.20
C MET A 16 0.45 -10.18 5.09
N ALA A 17 0.78 -10.89 6.17
CA ALA A 17 0.76 -12.35 6.20
C ALA A 17 -0.66 -12.91 5.99
N SER A 18 -1.66 -12.27 6.59
CA SER A 18 -3.07 -12.64 6.42
C SER A 18 -3.57 -12.45 4.98
N LEU A 19 -3.02 -11.46 4.28
CA LEU A 19 -3.29 -11.18 2.86
C LEU A 19 -2.43 -12.01 1.90
N GLY A 20 -1.45 -12.77 2.39
CA GLY A 20 -0.52 -13.55 1.58
C GLY A 20 0.49 -12.72 0.78
N VAL A 21 0.78 -11.48 1.19
CA VAL A 21 1.67 -10.56 0.47
C VAL A 21 3.02 -10.43 1.16
N THR A 22 4.10 -10.53 0.39
CA THR A 22 5.48 -10.50 0.91
C THR A 22 6.11 -9.11 0.91
N ARG A 23 5.66 -8.19 0.04
CA ARG A 23 6.21 -6.83 -0.06
C ARG A 23 5.11 -5.78 -0.01
N LEU A 24 5.33 -4.73 0.78
CA LEU A 24 4.37 -3.63 0.93
C LEU A 24 4.10 -2.91 -0.41
N VAL A 25 5.10 -2.85 -1.30
CA VAL A 25 4.98 -2.23 -2.63
C VAL A 25 3.91 -2.87 -3.51
N ASP A 26 3.59 -4.16 -3.28
CA ASP A 26 2.60 -4.91 -4.06
C ASP A 26 1.15 -4.60 -3.61
N LEU A 27 1.00 -3.90 -2.47
CA LEU A 27 -0.30 -3.43 -1.95
C LEU A 27 -0.62 -1.98 -2.38
N ILE A 28 0.39 -1.20 -2.77
CA ILE A 28 0.20 0.22 -3.09
C ILE A 28 -0.61 0.36 -4.38
N GLY A 29 -1.79 0.98 -4.28
CA GLY A 29 -2.67 1.24 -5.42
C GLY A 29 -3.70 0.14 -5.69
N ARG A 30 -3.72 -0.97 -4.94
CA ARG A 30 -4.76 -1.99 -5.04
C ARG A 30 -5.99 -1.60 -4.22
N THR A 31 -6.87 -0.80 -4.81
CA THR A 31 -8.17 -0.44 -4.20
C THR A 31 -9.17 -1.60 -4.21
N ASP A 32 -8.94 -2.66 -5.00
CA ASP A 32 -9.79 -3.85 -5.07
C ASP A 32 -9.90 -4.63 -3.75
N LEU A 33 -8.91 -4.46 -2.85
CA LEU A 33 -8.89 -5.12 -1.54
C LEU A 33 -9.75 -4.38 -0.49
N LEU A 34 -10.30 -3.22 -0.84
CA LEU A 34 -11.11 -2.39 0.04
C LEU A 34 -12.58 -2.55 -0.33
N LYS A 35 -13.39 -2.89 0.66
CA LYS A 35 -14.85 -2.95 0.52
C LYS A 35 -15.48 -1.80 1.32
N GLU A 36 -16.39 -1.07 0.69
CA GLU A 36 -17.23 -0.09 1.38
C GLU A 36 -18.15 -0.84 2.36
N LEU A 37 -18.10 -0.44 3.64
CA LEU A 37 -18.98 -0.97 4.68
C LEU A 37 -20.13 0.00 4.90
N ASP A 38 -21.32 -0.54 5.17
CA ASP A 38 -22.50 0.27 5.45
C ASP A 38 -22.28 1.11 6.72
N GLY A 39 -22.52 2.42 6.61
CA GLY A 39 -22.35 3.34 7.73
C GLY A 39 -23.34 3.05 8.87
N PHE A 40 -22.85 3.06 10.11
CA PHE A 40 -23.67 2.88 11.31
C PHE A 40 -24.48 4.14 11.67
N THR A 41 -24.08 5.31 11.17
CA THR A 41 -24.72 6.60 11.46
C THR A 41 -25.27 7.26 10.19
N ALA A 42 -26.35 8.03 10.33
CA ALA A 42 -26.99 8.73 9.19
C ALA A 42 -26.04 9.68 8.42
N LYS A 43 -24.99 10.20 9.07
CA LYS A 43 -23.95 11.02 8.41
C LYS A 43 -22.98 10.18 7.59
N GLN A 44 -22.62 8.98 8.06
CA GLN A 44 -21.75 8.05 7.33
C GLN A 44 -22.47 7.44 6.12
N GLN A 45 -23.77 7.15 6.24
CA GLN A 45 -24.59 6.64 5.12
C GLN A 45 -24.75 7.62 3.96
N LYS A 46 -24.55 8.92 4.20
CA LYS A 46 -24.59 9.95 3.16
C LYS A 46 -23.23 10.16 2.46
N LEU A 47 -22.18 9.50 2.93
CA LEU A 47 -20.85 9.64 2.36
C LEU A 47 -20.69 8.62 1.22
N ALA A 48 -20.53 9.11 -0.01
CA ALA A 48 -20.24 8.25 -1.16
C ALA A 48 -18.72 8.06 -1.28
N LEU A 49 -18.20 6.90 -0.91
CA LEU A 49 -16.76 6.60 -1.00
C LEU A 49 -16.34 6.05 -2.37
N SER A 50 -17.29 5.91 -3.29
CA SER A 50 -17.07 5.34 -4.62
C SER A 50 -15.94 6.04 -5.39
N ARG A 51 -15.80 7.37 -5.25
CA ARG A 51 -14.71 8.15 -5.89
C ARG A 51 -13.31 7.84 -5.37
N LEU A 52 -13.18 7.31 -4.16
CA LEU A 52 -11.88 6.93 -3.58
C LEU A 52 -11.48 5.50 -3.95
N LEU A 53 -12.46 4.66 -4.31
CA LEU A 53 -12.27 3.29 -4.76
C LEU A 53 -12.05 3.19 -6.27
N GLU A 54 -12.39 4.24 -7.03
CA GLU A 54 -12.07 4.38 -8.45
C GLU A 54 -10.55 4.21 -8.67
N THR A 55 -10.17 3.06 -9.25
CA THR A 55 -8.79 2.74 -9.60
C THR A 55 -8.34 3.66 -10.73
N ALA A 56 -7.35 4.51 -10.47
CA ALA A 56 -6.69 5.24 -11.54
C ALA A 56 -5.85 4.24 -12.35
N GLU A 57 -6.09 4.15 -13.66
CA GLU A 57 -5.32 3.32 -14.58
C GLU A 57 -3.80 3.53 -14.34
N PRO A 58 -3.05 2.46 -14.00
CA PRO A 58 -1.65 2.59 -13.67
C PRO A 58 -0.87 2.95 -14.94
N HIS A 59 -0.44 4.21 -15.03
CA HIS A 59 0.55 4.58 -16.05
C HIS A 59 1.80 3.72 -15.85
N PRO A 60 2.35 3.10 -16.91
CA PRO A 60 3.55 2.28 -16.83
C PRO A 60 4.78 3.17 -16.58
N VAL A 61 4.87 3.70 -15.36
CA VAL A 61 6.05 4.39 -14.87
C VAL A 61 7.08 3.32 -14.53
N LYS A 62 8.19 3.34 -15.26
CA LYS A 62 9.36 2.51 -14.99
C LYS A 62 9.86 2.88 -13.59
N ARG A 63 9.52 2.09 -12.58
CA ARG A 63 9.99 2.32 -11.21
C ARG A 63 11.41 1.78 -11.11
N CYS A 64 12.40 2.64 -11.30
CA CYS A 64 13.79 2.31 -11.01
C CYS A 64 13.95 2.14 -9.50
N THR A 65 13.80 0.92 -9.00
CA THR A 65 14.34 0.57 -7.68
C THR A 65 15.84 0.45 -7.83
N ALA A 66 16.57 1.51 -7.47
CA ALA A 66 18.03 1.47 -7.43
C ALA A 66 18.47 0.28 -6.55
N PRO A 67 19.29 -0.65 -7.07
CA PRO A 67 19.84 -1.71 -6.25
C PRO A 67 20.75 -1.08 -5.18
N ARG A 68 20.58 -1.59 -3.96
CA ARG A 68 21.39 -1.30 -2.78
C ARG A 68 22.87 -1.27 -3.18
N ILE A 69 23.48 -0.11 -3.01
CA ILE A 69 24.88 0.22 -3.29
C ILE A 69 25.81 -0.94 -2.88
N THR A 70 26.19 -1.79 -3.83
CA THR A 70 27.55 -2.33 -3.89
C THR A 70 28.35 -1.31 -4.67
N ARG A 71 29.34 -0.74 -3.99
CA ARG A 71 30.25 0.27 -4.51
C ARG A 71 31.07 -0.30 -5.67
N ARG A 72 30.58 -0.23 -6.91
CA ARG A 72 31.41 -0.06 -8.13
C ARG A 72 30.56 0.08 -9.39
N LEU A 73 30.85 1.17 -10.10
CA LEU A 73 30.68 1.42 -11.53
C LEU A 73 29.26 1.39 -12.12
N ILE A 74 28.71 2.60 -12.26
CA ILE A 74 28.33 3.21 -13.55
C ILE A 74 28.30 2.20 -14.73
N THR A 75 27.11 1.83 -15.19
CA THR A 75 26.68 1.45 -16.57
C THR A 75 25.25 0.88 -16.40
N ALA A 76 24.23 1.72 -16.52
CA ALA A 76 23.40 1.90 -17.72
C ALA A 76 22.14 1.03 -17.67
N CYS A 77 20.99 1.73 -17.69
CA CYS A 77 19.62 1.29 -17.95
C CYS A 77 19.01 0.17 -17.08
#